data_AF-A0A820L512-F1
#
_entry.id   AF-A0A820L512-F1
#
_cell.length_a   1.000
_cell.length_b   1.000
_cell.length_c   1.000
_cell.angle_alpha   90.00
_cell.angle_beta   90.00
_cell.angle_gamma   90.00
#
_symmetry.space_group_name_H-M   'P 1'
#
loop_
_entity.id
_entity.type
_entity.pdbx_description
1 polymer ?
#
loop_
_entity_poly.entity_id
_entity_poly.type
_entity_poly.pdbx_seq_one_letter_code
_entity_poly.pdbx_strand_id
1 'polypeptide(L)'
;MATKMGVSVAEVAKGGLVGPGLAFVVFPEGLSMMPFAPLWCVLFFLMMCTLGFGSEFSIMETIMASIIDEFKTYLNTPKKIIIFRFSI
;
A
#
# COMPACT_ATOMS: atom_id res chain seq x y z
N MET A 1 -14.04 -12.29 15.88
CA MET A 1 -13.84 -11.30 16.95
C MET A 1 -15.17 -10.82 17.55
N ALA A 2 -16.03 -10.08 16.82
CA ALA A 2 -17.29 -9.56 17.36
C ALA A 2 -18.24 -10.62 17.96
N THR A 3 -18.45 -11.74 17.26
CA THR A 3 -19.28 -12.86 17.75
C THR A 3 -18.65 -13.67 18.88
N LYS A 4 -17.33 -13.54 19.11
CA LYS A 4 -16.59 -14.23 20.19
C LYS A 4 -16.40 -13.37 21.44
N MET A 5 -16.34 -12.05 21.27
CA MET A 5 -16.15 -11.08 22.37
C MET A 5 -17.46 -10.44 22.86
N GLY A 6 -18.61 -10.74 22.24
CA GLY A 6 -19.92 -10.23 22.67
C GLY A 6 -20.14 -8.73 22.46
N VAL A 7 -19.22 -8.06 21.75
CA VAL A 7 -19.26 -6.62 21.43
C VAL A 7 -19.77 -6.39 20.02
N SER A 8 -20.46 -5.26 19.83
CA SER A 8 -21.02 -4.90 18.51
C SER A 8 -19.90 -4.62 17.51
N VAL A 9 -20.11 -4.95 16.23
CA VAL A 9 -19.15 -4.64 15.14
C VAL A 9 -18.87 -3.12 15.09
N ALA A 10 -19.87 -2.31 15.42
CA ALA A 10 -19.74 -0.87 15.51
C ALA A 10 -18.81 -0.43 16.64
N GLU A 11 -18.69 -1.19 17.72
CA GLU A 11 -17.84 -0.86 18.87
C GLU A 11 -16.37 -1.23 18.62
N VAL A 12 -16.14 -2.36 17.94
CA VAL A 12 -14.80 -2.73 17.42
C VAL A 12 -14.31 -1.73 16.37
N ALA A 13 -15.21 -1.17 15.57
CA ALA A 13 -14.90 -0.14 14.58
C ALA A 13 -14.77 1.29 15.18
N LYS A 14 -15.44 1.57 16.30
CA LYS A 14 -15.44 2.89 16.98
C LYS A 14 -14.34 3.05 18.03
N GLY A 15 -13.73 1.95 18.50
CA GLY A 15 -12.59 1.96 19.43
C GLY A 15 -11.32 2.55 18.80
N GLY A 16 -11.30 3.86 18.52
CA GLY A 16 -10.09 4.66 18.29
C GLY A 16 -9.30 4.43 17.00
N LEU A 17 -9.68 3.51 16.13
CA LEU A 17 -8.84 3.09 14.99
C LEU A 17 -9.53 3.31 13.64
N VAL A 18 -10.07 4.49 13.38
CA VAL A 18 -10.42 4.88 12.01
C VAL A 18 -9.11 5.23 11.29
N GLY A 19 -8.49 4.25 10.62
CA GLY A 19 -7.24 4.45 9.90
C GLY A 19 -6.31 3.23 9.88
N PRO A 20 -4.99 3.42 9.70
CA PRO A 20 -4.01 2.34 9.59
C PRO A 20 -4.05 1.37 10.77
N GLY A 21 -4.33 1.89 11.97
CA GLY A 21 -4.44 1.09 13.19
C GLY A 21 -5.50 -0.03 13.13
N LEU A 22 -6.55 0.10 12.30
CA LEU A 22 -7.52 -0.98 12.09
C LEU A 22 -6.87 -2.17 11.37
N ALA A 23 -6.10 -1.88 10.33
CA ALA A 23 -5.43 -2.87 9.49
C ALA A 23 -4.22 -3.50 10.18
N PHE A 24 -3.54 -2.80 11.09
CA PHE A 24 -2.32 -3.28 11.75
C PHE A 24 -2.54 -3.82 13.18
N VAL A 25 -3.69 -3.57 13.80
CA VAL A 25 -3.99 -4.06 15.16
C VAL A 25 -5.19 -5.01 15.15
N VAL A 26 -6.36 -4.53 14.69
CA VAL A 26 -7.61 -5.30 14.74
C VAL A 26 -7.59 -6.46 13.75
N PHE A 27 -7.04 -6.26 12.55
CA PHE A 27 -6.96 -7.30 11.52
C PHE A 27 -6.05 -8.47 11.90
N PRO A 28 -4.79 -8.28 12.33
CA PRO A 28 -3.92 -9.38 12.78
C PRO A 28 -4.50 -10.11 14.00
N GLU A 29 -5.13 -9.39 14.92
CA GLU A 29 -5.80 -9.97 16.07
C GLU A 29 -6.98 -10.86 15.63
N GLY A 30 -7.75 -10.44 14.62
CA GLY A 30 -8.79 -11.25 13.99
C GLY A 30 -8.25 -12.47 13.21
N LEU A 31 -7.16 -12.30 12.48
CA LEU A 31 -6.50 -13.36 11.71
C LEU A 31 -5.91 -14.46 12.61
N SER A 32 -5.42 -14.08 13.80
CA SER A 32 -4.87 -15.02 14.79
C SER A 32 -5.91 -16.02 15.33
N MET A 33 -7.19 -15.70 15.23
CA MET A 33 -8.30 -16.56 15.66
C MET A 33 -8.70 -17.60 14.60
N MET A 34 -8.11 -17.57 13.40
CA MET A 34 -8.42 -18.51 12.32
C MET A 34 -7.49 -19.74 12.34
N PRO A 35 -7.98 -20.93 11.95
CA PRO A 35 -7.11 -22.09 11.77
C PRO A 35 -6.05 -21.79 10.70
N PHE A 36 -4.80 -22.19 10.95
CA PHE A 36 -3.63 -21.82 10.13
C PHE A 36 -3.32 -20.31 10.09
N ALA A 37 -3.48 -19.61 11.22
CA ALA A 37 -3.15 -18.18 11.41
C ALA A 37 -1.86 -17.66 10.72
N PRO A 38 -0.69 -18.32 10.79
CA PRO A 38 0.53 -17.78 10.17
C PRO A 38 0.43 -17.62 8.65
N LEU A 39 -0.29 -18.52 7.96
CA LEU A 39 -0.47 -18.43 6.50
C LEU A 39 -1.34 -17.23 6.13
N TRP A 40 -2.43 -17.01 6.86
CA TRP A 40 -3.34 -15.90 6.63
C TRP A 40 -2.71 -14.53 6.92
N CYS A 41 -1.90 -14.45 7.98
CA CYS A 41 -1.14 -13.23 8.28
C CYS A 41 -0.16 -12.88 7.15
N VAL A 42 0.61 -13.84 6.64
CA VAL A 42 1.56 -13.60 5.54
C VAL A 42 0.85 -13.10 4.28
N LEU A 43 -0.28 -13.72 3.89
CA LEU A 43 -1.06 -13.29 2.73
C LEU A 43 -1.62 -11.88 2.89
N PHE A 44 -2.10 -11.53 4.09
CA PHE A 44 -2.63 -10.20 4.39
C PHE A 44 -1.54 -9.12 4.31
N PHE A 45 -0.38 -9.36 4.91
CA PHE A 45 0.75 -8.42 4.81
C PHE A 45 1.29 -8.32 3.39
N LEU A 46 1.35 -9.41 2.64
CA LEU A 46 1.78 -9.40 1.24
C LEU A 46 0.81 -8.58 0.35
N MET A 47 -0.49 -8.69 0.61
CA MET A 47 -1.51 -7.83 -0.02
C MET A 47 -1.29 -6.36 0.32
N MET A 48 -1.04 -6.01 1.59
CA MET A 48 -0.75 -4.62 1.96
C MET A 48 0.54 -4.10 1.34
N CYS A 49 1.60 -4.91 1.29
CA CYS A 49 2.87 -4.55 0.64
C CYS A 49 2.68 -4.28 -0.86
N THR A 50 1.94 -5.14 -1.57
CA THR A 50 1.69 -4.96 -3.01
C THR A 50 0.84 -3.72 -3.30
N LEU A 51 -0.16 -3.42 -2.46
CA LEU A 51 -0.93 -2.17 -2.57
C LEU A 51 -0.05 -0.92 -2.34
N GLY A 52 0.84 -0.98 -1.34
CA GLY A 52 1.81 0.09 -1.07
C GLY A 52 2.78 0.30 -2.23
N PHE A 53 3.46 -0.76 -2.65
CA PHE A 53 4.44 -0.70 -3.74
C PHE A 53 3.82 -0.27 -5.07
N GLY A 54 2.64 -0.77 -5.43
CA GLY A 54 1.97 -0.37 -6.66
C GLY A 54 1.63 1.13 -6.71
N SER A 55 1.22 1.69 -5.58
CA SER A 55 0.90 3.12 -5.46
C SER A 55 2.16 3.99 -5.54
N GLU A 56 3.22 3.59 -4.84
CA GLU A 56 4.50 4.29 -4.86
C GLU A 56 5.13 4.32 -6.26
N PHE A 57 5.08 3.20 -6.99
CA PHE A 57 5.58 3.16 -8.37
C PHE A 57 4.79 4.09 -9.30
N SER A 58 3.47 4.20 -9.13
CA SER A 58 2.65 5.11 -9.93
C SER A 58 2.96 6.59 -9.65
N ILE A 59 3.19 6.94 -8.38
CA ILE A 59 3.58 8.31 -7.99
C ILE A 59 4.98 8.63 -8.53
N MET A 60 5.93 7.72 -8.38
CA MET A 60 7.29 7.87 -8.88
C MET A 60 7.31 8.05 -10.41
N GLU A 61 6.54 7.24 -11.15
CA GLU A 61 6.39 7.37 -12.60
C GLU A 61 5.81 8.73 -13.00
N THR A 62 4.81 9.23 -12.25
CA THR A 62 4.18 10.53 -12.50
C THR A 62 5.15 11.69 -12.28
N ILE A 63 5.95 11.63 -11.21
CA ILE A 63 6.99 12.64 -10.93
C ILE A 63 8.04 12.62 -12.04
N MET A 64 8.52 11.44 -12.42
CA MET A 64 9.48 11.28 -13.51
C MET A 64 8.93 11.84 -14.83
N ALA A 65 7.68 11.52 -15.17
CA ALA A 65 7.03 12.05 -16.36
C ALA A 65 6.91 13.58 -16.34
N SER A 66 6.56 14.15 -15.18
CA SER A 66 6.44 15.61 -15.01
C SER A 66 7.79 16.32 -15.19
N ILE A 67 8.88 15.76 -14.64
CA ILE A 67 10.24 16.29 -14.81
C ILE A 67 10.66 16.24 -16.28
N ILE A 68 10.37 15.13 -16.98
CA ILE A 68 10.67 14.97 -18.41
C ILE A 68 9.91 15.99 -19.26
N ASP A 69 8.64 16.26 -18.92
CA ASP A 69 7.82 17.25 -19.62
C ASP A 69 8.31 18.68 -19.40
N GLU A 70 8.88 19.00 -18.24
CA GLU A 70 9.47 20.32 -17.96
C GLU A 70 10.81 20.53 -18.69
N PHE A 71 11.66 19.48 -18.75
CA PHE A 71 12.96 19.52 -19.44
C PHE A 71 12.89 19.23 -20.95
N LYS A 72 11.69 19.09 -21.52
CA LYS A 72 11.45 18.78 -22.94
C LYS A 72 12.12 19.79 -23.89
N THR A 73 12.21 21.05 -23.47
CA THR A 73 12.90 22.13 -24.21
C THR A 73 14.42 21.91 -24.32
N TYR A 74 15.03 21.24 -23.33
CA TYR A 74 16.47 20.92 -23.32
C TYR A 74 16.76 19.51 -23.88
N LEU A 75 15.78 18.61 -23.80
CA LEU A 75 15.84 17.22 -24.27
C LEU A 75 15.08 17.03 -25.59
N ASN A 76 15.51 17.71 -26.66
CA ASN A 76 14.92 17.64 -28.00
C ASN A 76 15.11 16.28 -28.74
N THR A 77 15.39 15.17 -28.05
CA THR A 77 15.63 13.86 -28.70
C THR A 77 15.17 12.69 -27.84
N PRO A 78 14.37 11.75 -28.38
CA PRO A 78 13.82 10.62 -27.61
C PRO A 78 14.90 9.70 -27.02
N LYS A 79 16.10 9.64 -27.63
CA LYS A 79 17.23 8.86 -27.10
C LYS A 79 17.74 9.39 -25.75
N LYS A 80 17.72 10.71 -25.51
CA LYS A 80 18.18 11.29 -24.24
C LYS A 80 17.18 11.06 -23.11
N ILE A 81 15.88 11.01 -23.42
CA ILE A 81 14.81 10.70 -22.46
C ILE A 81 14.94 9.25 -21.96
N ILE A 82 15.16 8.29 -22.86
CA ILE A 82 15.32 6.87 -22.50
C ILE A 82 16.60 6.65 -21.69
N ILE A 83 17.71 7.31 -22.05
CA ILE A 83 18.97 7.24 -21.30
C ILE A 83 18.84 7.85 -19.90
N PHE A 84 18.14 8.99 -19.75
CA PHE A 84 17.87 9.59 -18.45
C PHE A 84 17.04 8.65 -17.56
N ARG A 85 16.01 8.00 -18.14
CA ARG A 85 15.13 7.05 -17.44
C ARG A 85 15.81 5.74 -17.03
N PHE A 86 16.98 5.44 -17.58
CA PHE A 86 17.78 4.24 -17.26
C PHE A 86 19.00 4.55 -16.38
N SER A 87 19.38 5.83 -16.26
CA SER A 87 20.58 6.29 -15.54
C SER A 87 20.30 6.73 -14.10
N ILE A 88 19.03 6.82 -13.69
CA ILE A 88 18.55 6.99 -12.32
C ILE A 88 17.84 5.71 -11.91
#